data_AF-A0ABD6DV96-F1
#
_entry.id   AF-A0ABD6DV96-F1
#
_cell.length_a   1.000
_cell.length_b   1.000
_cell.length_c   1.000
_cell.angle_alpha   90.00
_cell.angle_beta   90.00
_cell.angle_gamma   90.00
#
_symmetry.space_group_name_H-M   'P 1'
#
loop_
_entity.id
_entity.type
_entity.pdbx_description
1 polymer ?
#
loop_
_entity_poly.entity_id
_entity_poly.type
_entity_poly.pdbx_seq_one_letter_code
_entity_poly.pdbx_strand_id
1 'polypeptide(L)'
;MNERLSVSSFDEQLTAISNLERRRLLLALLNATRNGGLPLDAGAIESDIDERRRRIQLTHVHLPKLVSGGYVDQPRKGSPDRQRLLVTDGPRFDEIRPLLELLEANRGLLPEDWK
;
A
#
# COMPACT_ATOMS: atom_id res chain seq x y z
N MET A 1 -23.23 -23.71 -8.29
CA MET A 1 -22.87 -22.40 -7.70
C MET A 1 -21.37 -22.37 -7.57
N ASN A 2 -20.66 -21.72 -8.50
CA ASN A 2 -19.22 -21.49 -8.32
C ASN A 2 -19.09 -20.11 -7.68
N GLU A 3 -18.67 -20.10 -6.42
CA GLU A 3 -18.14 -18.90 -5.76
C GLU A 3 -16.92 -18.44 -6.56
N ARG A 4 -17.15 -17.51 -7.48
CA ARG A 4 -16.09 -16.62 -7.95
C ARG A 4 -15.75 -15.71 -6.78
N LEU A 5 -14.90 -16.20 -5.87
CA LEU A 5 -14.03 -15.30 -5.11
C LEU A 5 -13.38 -14.41 -6.17
N SER A 6 -13.67 -13.11 -6.11
CA SER A 6 -13.17 -12.11 -7.05
C SER A 6 -11.68 -11.90 -6.79
N VAL A 7 -10.87 -12.92 -7.09
CA VAL A 7 -9.42 -12.83 -7.10
C VAL A 7 -9.06 -11.65 -7.99
N SER A 8 -8.40 -10.65 -7.42
CA SER A 8 -7.79 -9.58 -8.19
C SER A 8 -6.97 -10.18 -9.31
N SER A 9 -7.24 -9.75 -10.54
CA SER A 9 -6.41 -10.16 -11.67
C SER A 9 -4.95 -9.84 -11.34
N PHE A 10 -4.02 -10.71 -11.73
CA PHE A 10 -2.60 -10.45 -11.58
C PHE A 10 -2.20 -9.06 -12.13
N ASP A 11 -2.86 -8.60 -13.19
CA ASP A 11 -2.66 -7.27 -13.78
C ASP A 11 -3.04 -6.12 -12.83
N GLU A 12 -4.08 -6.29 -12.01
CA GLU A 12 -4.48 -5.30 -10.99
C GLU A 12 -3.42 -5.24 -9.88
N GLN A 13 -2.87 -6.39 -9.49
CA GLN A 13 -1.78 -6.47 -8.51
C GLN A 13 -0.52 -5.78 -9.04
N LEU A 14 -0.11 -6.10 -10.28
CA LEU A 14 1.00 -5.44 -10.97
C LEU A 14 0.76 -3.93 -11.11
N THR A 15 -0.47 -3.51 -11.40
CA THR A 15 -0.85 -2.10 -11.44
C THR A 15 -0.70 -1.42 -10.08
N ALA A 16 -1.06 -2.11 -9.00
CA ALA A 16 -0.90 -1.59 -7.64
C ALA A 16 0.57 -1.35 -7.30
N ILE A 17 1.47 -2.27 -7.68
CA ILE A 17 2.91 -2.16 -7.41
C ILE A 17 3.73 -1.45 -8.50
N SER A 18 3.14 -1.01 -9.62
CA SER A 18 3.90 -0.41 -10.74
C SER A 18 4.53 0.96 -10.43
N ASN A 19 4.30 1.52 -9.23
CA ASN A 19 4.85 2.81 -8.82
C ASN A 19 5.61 2.69 -7.51
N LEU A 20 6.77 3.34 -7.45
CA LEU A 20 7.68 3.31 -6.31
C LEU A 20 7.01 3.65 -4.97
N GLU A 21 6.27 4.75 -4.89
CA GLU A 21 5.61 5.16 -3.64
C GLU A 21 4.52 4.18 -3.20
N ARG A 22 3.80 3.55 -4.15
CA ARG A 22 2.82 2.49 -3.81
C ARG A 22 3.51 1.22 -3.31
N ARG A 23 4.65 0.83 -3.89
CA ARG A 23 5.44 -0.31 -3.40
C ARG A 23 5.94 -0.08 -1.99
N ARG A 24 6.56 1.08 -1.73
CA ARG A 24 7.05 1.45 -0.40
C ARG A 24 5.92 1.40 0.63
N LEU A 25 4.75 1.94 0.29
CA LEU A 25 3.58 1.90 1.15
C LEU A 25 3.06 0.48 1.42
N LEU A 26 2.88 -0.34 0.38
CA LEU A 26 2.38 -1.71 0.52
C LEU A 26 3.35 -2.62 1.30
N LEU A 27 4.66 -2.46 1.10
CA LEU A 27 5.69 -3.20 1.86
C LEU A 27 5.77 -2.73 3.32
N ALA A 28 5.63 -1.43 3.58
CA ALA A 28 5.52 -0.92 4.95
C ALA A 28 4.27 -1.47 5.65
N LEU A 29 3.15 -1.57 4.93
CA LEU A 29 1.90 -2.13 5.44
C LEU A 29 1.98 -3.64 5.68
N LEU A 30 2.68 -4.39 4.82
CA LEU A 30 2.98 -5.81 5.06
C LEU A 30 3.75 -6.00 6.37
N ASN A 31 4.72 -5.13 6.65
CA ASN A 31 5.45 -5.16 7.90
C ASN A 31 4.59 -4.76 9.10
N ALA A 32 3.73 -3.75 8.96
CA ALA A 32 2.79 -3.35 10.02
C ALA A 32 1.78 -4.44 10.38
N THR A 33 1.22 -5.13 9.37
CA THR A 33 0.26 -6.24 9.58
C THR A 33 0.90 -7.43 10.31
N ARG A 34 2.16 -7.76 10.00
CA ARG A 34 2.95 -8.75 10.76
C ARG A 34 3.20 -8.33 12.22
N ASN A 35 3.31 -7.04 12.47
CA ASN A 35 3.57 -6.45 13.79
C ASN A 35 2.30 -6.05 14.55
N GLY A 36 1.21 -6.79 14.38
CA GLY A 36 -0.03 -6.60 15.14
C GLY A 36 -1.07 -5.65 14.51
N GLY A 37 -0.87 -5.23 13.25
CA GLY A 37 -1.91 -4.54 12.47
C GLY A 37 -2.21 -3.11 12.92
N LEU A 38 -1.25 -2.43 13.55
CA LEU A 38 -1.42 -1.04 13.93
C LEU A 38 -1.53 -0.13 12.68
N PRO A 39 -2.36 0.93 12.71
CA PRO A 39 -2.41 1.90 11.62
C PRO A 39 -1.04 2.49 11.31
N LEU A 40 -0.69 2.47 10.02
CA LEU A 40 0.55 3.03 9.48
C LEU A 40 0.32 4.48 9.04
N ASP A 41 1.20 5.42 9.42
CA ASP A 41 1.18 6.76 8.84
C ASP A 41 1.93 6.78 7.50
N ALA A 42 1.19 6.76 6.39
CA ALA A 42 1.76 6.76 5.04
C ALA A 42 2.62 8.00 4.76
N GLY A 43 2.38 9.11 5.46
CA GLY A 43 3.19 10.32 5.33
C GLY A 43 4.58 10.21 5.98
N ALA A 44 4.75 9.29 6.93
CA ALA A 44 5.97 9.12 7.71
C ALA A 44 6.92 8.04 7.16
N ILE A 45 6.52 7.33 6.09
CA ILE A 45 7.42 6.43 5.35
C ILE A 45 8.61 7.25 4.82
N GLU A 46 9.74 6.67 4.43
CA GLU A 46 10.82 7.44 3.80
C GLU A 46 10.52 7.70 2.30
N SER A 47 10.99 8.83 1.75
CA SER A 47 10.89 9.14 0.31
C SER A 47 11.90 10.18 -0.13
N ASP A 48 12.21 10.13 -1.43
CA ASP A 48 13.22 10.94 -2.10
C ASP A 48 12.68 12.32 -2.52
N ILE A 49 11.39 12.59 -2.30
CA ILE A 49 10.75 13.86 -2.66
C ILE A 49 10.34 14.67 -1.42
N ASP A 50 10.27 15.99 -1.61
CA ASP A 50 9.80 16.94 -0.60
C ASP A 50 8.49 16.50 0.08
N GLU A 51 8.43 16.66 1.40
CA GLU A 51 7.33 16.20 2.25
C GLU A 51 5.96 16.74 1.78
N ARG A 52 5.89 18.03 1.43
CA ARG A 52 4.65 18.66 1.00
C ARG A 52 4.21 18.08 -0.34
N ARG A 53 5.12 17.97 -1.31
CA ARG A 53 4.83 17.33 -2.61
C ARG A 53 4.36 15.90 -2.42
N ARG A 54 5.02 15.15 -1.54
CA ARG A 54 4.67 13.76 -1.27
C ARG A 54 3.28 13.61 -0.67
N ARG A 55 2.93 14.43 0.33
CA ARG A 55 1.59 14.40 0.93
C ARG A 55 0.50 14.63 -0.12
N ILE A 56 0.72 15.55 -1.06
CA ILE A 56 -0.20 15.80 -2.18
C ILE A 56 -0.32 14.55 -3.06
N GLN A 57 0.80 13.93 -3.45
CA GLN A 57 0.79 12.72 -4.28
C GLN A 57 0.14 11.53 -3.57
N LEU A 58 0.43 11.30 -2.29
CA LEU A 58 -0.22 10.26 -1.49
C LEU A 58 -1.73 10.47 -1.46
N THR A 59 -2.18 11.69 -1.16
CA THR A 59 -3.61 12.02 -1.01
C THR A 59 -4.38 11.93 -2.32
N HIS A 60 -3.80 12.39 -3.42
CA HIS A 60 -4.54 12.56 -4.69
C HIS A 60 -4.24 11.50 -5.75
N VAL A 61 -3.14 10.76 -5.62
CA VAL A 61 -2.67 9.82 -6.66
C VAL A 61 -2.55 8.40 -6.13
N HIS A 62 -1.83 8.20 -5.03
CA HIS A 62 -1.45 6.84 -4.61
C HIS A 62 -2.53 6.19 -3.75
N LEU A 63 -2.97 6.84 -2.67
CA LEU A 63 -3.96 6.27 -1.74
C LEU A 63 -5.32 6.02 -2.42
N PRO A 64 -5.87 6.94 -3.24
CA PRO A 64 -7.13 6.65 -3.95
C PRO A 64 -7.08 5.40 -4.81
N LYS A 65 -5.93 5.12 -5.46
CA LYS A 65 -5.75 3.91 -6.27
C LYS A 65 -5.70 2.64 -5.42
N LEU A 66 -4.99 2.69 -4.29
CA LEU A 66 -4.89 1.54 -3.39
C LEU A 66 -6.20 1.25 -2.65
N VAL A 67 -6.94 2.29 -2.26
CA VAL A 67 -8.29 2.18 -1.69
C VAL A 67 -9.26 1.63 -2.72
N SER A 68 -9.25 2.16 -3.96
CA SER A 68 -10.09 1.64 -5.04
C SER A 68 -9.77 0.19 -5.40
N GLY A 69 -8.52 -0.23 -5.25
CA GLY A 69 -8.10 -1.63 -5.45
C GLY A 69 -8.49 -2.55 -4.28
N GLY A 70 -8.89 -1.99 -3.13
CA GLY A 70 -9.21 -2.72 -1.91
C GLY A 70 -7.98 -3.17 -1.12
N TYR A 71 -6.78 -2.70 -1.45
CA TYR A 71 -5.54 -3.09 -0.78
C TYR A 71 -5.26 -2.28 0.49
N VAL A 72 -5.81 -1.06 0.57
CA VAL A 72 -5.62 -0.17 1.70
C VAL A 72 -6.99 0.33 2.17
N ASP A 73 -7.18 0.41 3.47
CA ASP A 73 -8.30 1.16 4.06
C ASP A 73 -7.80 2.45 4.73
N GLN A 74 -8.64 3.48 4.69
CA GLN A 74 -8.37 4.77 5.32
C GLN A 74 -9.48 5.12 6.31
N PRO A 75 -9.15 5.51 7.55
CA PRO A 75 -10.14 5.96 8.51
C PRO A 75 -10.92 7.16 7.95
N ARG A 76 -12.23 7.19 8.23
CA ARG A 76 -13.16 8.16 7.66
C ARG A 76 -12.75 9.61 7.96
N LYS A 77 -13.01 10.50 7.01
CA LYS A 77 -12.85 11.96 7.17
C LYS A 77 -13.67 12.45 8.37
N GLY A 78 -12.99 12.84 9.44
CA GLY A 78 -13.63 13.32 10.68
C GLY A 78 -12.76 13.13 11.93
N SER A 79 -11.80 12.20 11.92
CA SER A 79 -10.90 11.98 13.05
C SER A 79 -9.97 13.16 13.32
N PRO A 80 -9.60 13.40 14.59
CA PRO A 80 -8.67 14.47 14.99
C PRO A 80 -7.28 14.33 14.34
N ASP A 81 -6.90 13.14 13.88
CA ASP A 81 -5.64 12.85 13.19
C ASP A 81 -5.58 13.30 11.71
N ARG A 82 -6.32 14.34 11.30
CA ARG A 82 -6.30 14.86 9.91
C ARG A 82 -4.91 15.21 9.39
N GLN A 83 -3.96 15.44 10.29
CA GLN A 83 -2.58 15.73 9.91
C GLN A 83 -1.81 14.50 9.46
N ARG A 84 -2.21 13.29 9.89
CA ARG A 84 -1.56 12.02 9.56
C ARG A 84 -2.31 11.28 8.46
N LEU A 85 -1.58 10.57 7.60
CA LEU A 85 -2.16 9.74 6.55
C LEU A 85 -2.24 8.30 7.04
N LEU A 86 -3.03 8.08 8.11
CA LEU A 86 -3.18 6.77 8.72
C LEU A 86 -3.88 5.80 7.76
N VAL A 87 -3.34 4.59 7.64
CA VAL A 87 -3.86 3.52 6.79
C VAL A 87 -3.76 2.15 7.46
N THR A 88 -4.67 1.25 7.11
CA THR A 88 -4.62 -0.17 7.46
C THR A 88 -4.72 -1.03 6.20
N ASP A 89 -4.54 -2.33 6.35
CA ASP A 89 -4.84 -3.30 5.29
C ASP A 89 -6.31 -3.20 4.88
N GLY A 90 -6.51 -3.18 3.56
CA GLY A 90 -7.84 -3.21 2.98
C GLY A 90 -8.42 -4.63 2.90
N PRO A 91 -9.70 -4.75 2.55
CA PRO A 91 -10.40 -6.05 2.49
C PRO A 91 -9.81 -7.05 1.49
N ARG A 92 -9.00 -6.59 0.53
CA ARG A 92 -8.33 -7.41 -0.49
C ARG A 92 -6.82 -7.47 -0.31
N PHE A 93 -6.29 -7.01 0.83
CA PHE A 93 -4.85 -7.00 1.07
C PHE A 93 -4.24 -8.42 1.01
N ASP A 94 -4.99 -9.42 1.50
CA ASP A 94 -4.55 -10.82 1.45
C ASP A 94 -4.39 -11.35 0.03
N GLU A 95 -5.06 -10.77 -0.96
CA GLU A 95 -4.91 -11.16 -2.37
C GLU A 95 -3.55 -10.73 -2.95
N ILE A 96 -3.03 -9.57 -2.54
CA ILE A 96 -1.72 -9.06 -3.02
C ILE A 96 -0.57 -9.46 -2.09
N ARG A 97 -0.87 -9.84 -0.85
CA ARG A 97 0.13 -10.24 0.17
C ARG A 97 1.16 -11.23 -0.40
N PRO A 98 0.81 -12.36 -1.04
CA PRO A 98 1.80 -13.33 -1.51
C PRO A 98 2.83 -12.72 -2.50
N LEU A 99 2.38 -11.80 -3.36
CA LEU A 99 3.27 -11.09 -4.28
C LEU A 99 4.23 -10.17 -3.52
N LEU A 100 3.75 -9.44 -2.51
CA LEU A 100 4.59 -8.57 -1.69
C LEU A 100 5.64 -9.38 -0.91
N GLU A 101 5.26 -10.54 -0.38
CA GLU A 101 6.17 -11.44 0.34
C GLU A 101 7.25 -12.00 -0.56
N LEU A 102 6.90 -12.40 -1.79
CA LEU A 102 7.86 -12.85 -2.80
C LEU A 102 8.89 -11.75 -3.12
N LEU A 103 8.42 -10.52 -3.30
CA LEU A 103 9.28 -9.37 -3.60
C LEU A 103 10.20 -9.01 -2.44
N GLU A 104 9.69 -9.06 -1.20
CA GLU A 104 10.48 -8.80 0.00
C GLU A 104 11.55 -9.87 0.21
N ALA A 105 11.20 -11.15 0.05
CA ALA A 105 12.14 -12.27 0.17
C ALA A 105 13.27 -12.22 -0.87
N ASN A 106 12.99 -11.65 -2.06
CA ASN A 106 13.96 -11.55 -3.16
C ASN A 106 14.54 -10.14 -3.32
N ARG A 107 14.39 -9.24 -2.33
CA ARG A 107 14.77 -7.81 -2.44
C ARG A 107 16.23 -7.58 -2.88
N GLY A 108 17.14 -8.50 -2.56
CA GLY A 108 18.55 -8.43 -2.96
C GLY A 108 18.82 -8.78 -4.43
N LEU A 109 17.85 -9.40 -5.11
CA LEU A 109 17.94 -9.80 -6.53
C LEU A 109 17.21 -8.83 -7.46
N LEU A 110 16.48 -7.86 -6.90
CA LEU A 110 15.70 -6.90 -7.67
C LEU A 110 16.58 -5.71 -8.12
N PRO A 111 16.28 -5.11 -9.29
CA PRO A 111 16.96 -3.91 -9.79
C PRO A 111 17.00 -2.75 -8.77
N GLU A 112 17.93 -1.81 -8.91
CA GLU A 112 18.04 -0.68 -7.98
C GLU A 112 16.78 0.20 -7.94
N ASP A 113 16.15 0.42 -9.11
CA ASP A 113 14.91 1.18 -9.26
C ASP A 113 13.67 0.45 -8.71
N TRP A 114 13.85 -0.73 -8.12
CA TRP A 114 12.85 -1.39 -7.31
C TRP A 114 12.60 -0.69 -5.96
N LYS A 115 13.66 -0.16 -5.32
CA LYS A 115 13.67 0.23 -3.89
C LYS A 115 13.15 1.64 -3.62
#